data_AF-A0AAN6GK60-F1
#
_entry.id   AF-A0AAN6GK60-F1
#
_cell.length_a   1.000
_cell.length_b   1.000
_cell.length_c   1.000
_cell.angle_alpha   90.00
_cell.angle_beta   90.00
_cell.angle_gamma   90.00
#
_symmetry.space_group_name_H-M   'P 1'
#
loop_
_entity.id
_entity.type
_entity.pdbx_description
1 polymer ?
#
loop_
_entity_poly.entity_id
_entity_poly.type
_entity_poly.pdbx_seq_one_letter_code
_entity_poly.pdbx_strand_id
1 'polypeptide(L)'
;MPREGPPPNADPNATPSPTYTSEIGQAVAPRRRRHREAQVEHAYELQRDAAIKGAAIWTFIGGTTTVMAHYLFPGFRKQTLAFKAFLVSGATIFGLVVGADTVLLNHESQERSEEHAIRNRARLELGRKGIVASEAEIEKWKEEVRREYYARVEREERERERRPAAESSTSSSSN
;
A
#
# COMPACT_ATOMS: atom_id res chain seq x y z
N MET A 1 14.39 -16.58 44.03
CA MET A 1 14.90 -17.00 42.72
C MET A 1 16.41 -16.79 42.72
N PRO A 2 17.24 -17.85 42.69
CA PRO A 2 18.70 -17.71 42.71
C PRO A 2 19.17 -17.12 41.38
N ARG A 3 20.06 -16.11 41.44
CA ARG A 3 20.74 -15.58 40.25
C ARG A 3 21.79 -16.59 39.83
N GLU A 4 21.59 -17.26 38.71
CA GLU A 4 22.61 -18.12 38.11
C GLU A 4 23.81 -17.24 37.70
N GLY A 5 24.97 -17.56 38.26
CA GLY A 5 26.22 -16.89 37.94
C GLY A 5 26.71 -17.29 36.54
N PRO A 6 27.68 -16.53 35.99
CA PRO A 6 28.26 -16.83 34.68
C PRO A 6 28.84 -18.25 34.63
N PRO A 7 28.83 -18.92 33.45
CA PRO A 7 29.39 -20.26 33.32
C PRO A 7 30.88 -20.29 33.69
N PRO A 8 31.41 -21.42 34.22
CA PRO A 8 32.69 -21.49 34.92
C PRO A 8 33.95 -21.14 34.09
N ASN A 9 33.81 -20.82 32.80
CA ASN A 9 34.90 -20.44 31.90
C ASN A 9 34.65 -19.13 31.12
N ALA A 10 33.75 -18.26 31.59
CA ALA A 10 33.56 -16.94 30.99
C ALA A 10 34.60 -15.94 31.50
N ASP A 11 35.42 -15.38 30.59
CA ASP A 11 36.31 -14.27 30.90
C ASP A 11 35.49 -13.06 31.39
N PRO A 12 35.74 -12.54 32.61
CA PRO A 12 34.99 -11.41 33.18
C PRO A 12 35.17 -10.09 32.39
N ASN A 13 36.13 -10.02 31.47
CA ASN A 13 36.39 -8.85 30.62
C ASN A 13 35.99 -9.05 29.15
N ALA A 14 35.34 -10.16 28.80
CA ALA A 14 34.84 -10.35 27.44
C ALA A 14 33.65 -9.41 27.17
N THR A 15 33.78 -8.59 26.12
CA THR A 15 32.66 -7.78 25.61
C THR A 15 31.52 -8.71 25.19
N PRO A 16 30.25 -8.41 25.55
CA PRO A 16 29.13 -9.27 25.17
C PRO A 16 29.04 -9.32 23.63
N SER A 17 29.23 -10.51 23.06
CA SER A 17 29.00 -10.72 21.63
C SER A 17 27.54 -10.36 21.30
N PRO A 18 27.28 -9.61 20.21
CA PRO A 18 25.94 -9.10 19.86
C PRO A 18 24.95 -10.20 19.43
N THR A 19 25.34 -11.47 19.50
CA THR A 19 24.55 -12.64 19.11
C THR A 19 23.72 -13.23 20.26
N TYR A 20 23.15 -12.40 21.13
CA TYR A 20 22.04 -12.82 21.99
C TYR A 20 20.73 -12.76 21.18
N THR A 21 20.55 -13.72 20.27
CA THR A 21 19.24 -13.95 19.64
C THR A 21 18.36 -14.61 20.70
N SER A 22 17.44 -13.85 21.30
CA SER A 22 16.45 -14.41 22.22
C SER A 22 15.46 -15.28 21.43
N GLU A 23 15.32 -16.55 21.81
CA GLU A 23 14.38 -17.51 21.20
C GLU A 23 12.90 -17.10 21.37
N ILE A 24 12.62 -16.14 22.25
CA ILE A 24 11.28 -15.53 22.44
C ILE A 24 10.86 -14.74 21.19
N GLY A 25 11.81 -14.23 20.39
CA GLY A 25 11.52 -13.52 19.15
C GLY A 25 11.08 -14.40 17.98
N GLN A 26 11.36 -15.71 18.00
CA GLN A 26 11.06 -16.61 16.87
C GLN A 26 9.61 -17.11 16.87
N ALA A 27 8.99 -17.33 18.05
CA ALA A 27 7.63 -17.86 18.14
C ALA A 27 6.53 -16.83 17.81
N VAL A 28 6.81 -15.52 17.92
CA VAL A 28 5.88 -14.41 17.61
C VAL A 28 6.16 -13.78 16.22
N ALA A 29 7.23 -14.19 15.54
CA ALA A 29 7.67 -13.62 14.27
C ALA A 29 6.99 -14.08 12.96
N PRO A 30 6.13 -15.12 12.86
CA PRO A 30 5.63 -15.55 11.55
C PRO A 30 4.56 -14.61 10.98
N ARG A 31 3.78 -13.90 11.82
CA ARG A 31 2.70 -13.01 11.34
C ARG A 31 3.21 -11.64 10.86
N ARG A 32 4.26 -11.10 11.48
CA ARG A 32 4.86 -9.81 11.08
C ARG A 32 5.66 -9.88 9.77
N ARG A 33 6.36 -10.99 9.51
CA ARG A 33 7.11 -11.18 8.24
C ARG A 33 6.17 -11.27 7.03
N ARG A 34 5.11 -12.08 7.13
CA ARG A 34 4.12 -12.25 6.05
C ARG A 34 3.37 -10.95 5.71
N HIS A 35 3.04 -10.11 6.69
CA HIS A 35 2.42 -8.80 6.41
C HIS A 35 3.39 -7.84 5.73
N ARG A 36 4.67 -7.86 6.10
CA ARG A 36 5.68 -7.01 5.46
C ARG A 36 5.96 -7.44 4.03
N GLU A 37 6.07 -8.75 3.79
CA GLU A 37 6.26 -9.33 2.45
C GLU A 37 5.07 -9.00 1.55
N ALA A 38 3.83 -9.15 2.03
CA ALA A 38 2.63 -8.80 1.26
C ALA A 38 2.53 -7.31 0.93
N GLN A 39 2.95 -6.42 1.85
CA GLN A 39 2.99 -4.98 1.58
C GLN A 39 4.06 -4.61 0.54
N VAL A 40 5.21 -5.27 0.59
CA VAL A 40 6.29 -5.06 -0.40
C VAL A 40 5.87 -5.54 -1.78
N GLU A 41 5.25 -6.73 -1.86
CA GLU A 41 4.77 -7.28 -3.14
C GLU A 41 3.71 -6.37 -3.76
N HIS A 42 2.73 -5.92 -2.97
CA HIS A 42 1.69 -5.04 -3.45
C HIS A 42 2.24 -3.67 -3.92
N ALA A 43 3.20 -3.09 -3.18
CA ALA A 43 3.87 -1.86 -3.61
C ALA A 43 4.66 -2.06 -4.91
N TYR A 44 5.31 -3.21 -5.07
CA TYR A 44 6.05 -3.56 -6.28
C TYR A 44 5.13 -3.72 -7.49
N GLU A 45 4.01 -4.43 -7.35
CA GLU A 45 3.01 -4.58 -8.42
C GLU A 45 2.46 -3.23 -8.86
N LEU A 46 2.09 -2.37 -7.91
CA LEU A 46 1.57 -1.03 -8.20
C LEU A 46 2.60 -0.17 -8.94
N GLN A 47 3.86 -0.20 -8.49
CA GLN A 47 4.96 0.52 -9.14
C GLN A 47 5.22 -0.01 -10.55
N ARG A 48 5.26 -1.32 -10.73
CA ARG A 48 5.50 -1.97 -12.02
C ARG A 48 4.41 -1.60 -13.02
N ASP A 49 3.15 -1.70 -12.63
CA ASP A 49 2.03 -1.47 -13.52
C ASP A 49 1.98 0.00 -13.99
N ALA A 50 2.30 0.93 -13.09
CA ALA A 50 2.42 2.35 -13.44
C ALA A 50 3.65 2.66 -14.30
N ALA A 51 4.78 1.99 -14.05
CA ALA A 51 5.96 2.10 -14.88
C ALA A 51 5.69 1.60 -16.32
N ILE A 52 5.00 0.47 -16.47
CA ILE A 52 4.60 -0.07 -17.78
C ILE A 52 3.67 0.91 -18.50
N LYS A 53 2.67 1.45 -17.78
CA LYS A 53 1.75 2.44 -18.35
C LYS A 53 2.48 3.71 -18.79
N GLY A 54 3.38 4.23 -17.97
CA GLY A 54 4.20 5.40 -18.29
C GLY A 54 5.11 5.14 -19.49
N ALA A 55 5.77 3.99 -19.53
CA ALA A 55 6.60 3.56 -20.65
C ALA A 55 5.80 3.48 -21.95
N ALA A 56 4.60 2.88 -21.93
CA ALA A 56 3.75 2.76 -23.11
C ALA A 56 3.33 4.13 -23.67
N ILE A 57 2.87 5.03 -22.81
CA ILE A 57 2.44 6.40 -23.20
C ILE A 57 3.62 7.17 -23.82
N TRP A 58 4.78 7.17 -23.17
CA TRP A 58 5.93 7.92 -23.67
C TRP A 58 6.59 7.27 -24.90
N THR A 59 6.51 5.95 -25.04
CA THR A 59 6.91 5.28 -26.28
C THR A 59 6.05 5.75 -27.44
N PHE A 60 4.74 5.85 -27.25
CA PHE A 60 3.82 6.34 -28.28
C PHE A 60 4.11 7.80 -28.63
N ILE A 61 4.32 8.66 -27.64
CA ILE A 61 4.68 10.06 -27.84
C ILE A 61 6.03 10.19 -28.56
N GLY A 62 7.07 9.49 -28.10
CA GLY A 62 8.41 9.52 -28.67
C GLY A 62 8.46 8.95 -30.09
N GLY A 63 7.76 7.84 -30.32
CA GLY A 63 7.59 7.22 -31.63
C GLY A 63 6.89 8.15 -32.62
N THR A 64 5.73 8.70 -32.23
CA THR A 64 4.97 9.64 -33.07
C THR A 64 5.78 10.89 -33.38
N THR A 65 6.48 11.44 -32.39
CA THR A 65 7.36 12.61 -32.57
C THR A 65 8.50 12.32 -33.53
N THR A 66 9.13 11.15 -33.41
CA THR A 66 10.23 10.71 -34.30
C THR A 66 9.75 10.52 -35.75
N VAL A 67 8.56 9.92 -35.94
CA VAL A 67 7.95 9.76 -37.26
C VAL A 67 7.60 11.11 -37.86
N MET A 68 6.98 12.01 -37.09
CA MET A 68 6.62 13.35 -37.55
C MET A 68 7.87 14.16 -37.94
N ALA A 69 8.93 14.11 -37.12
CA ALA A 69 10.20 14.75 -37.44
C ALA A 69 10.85 14.21 -38.73
N HIS A 70 10.67 12.92 -39.03
CA HIS A 70 11.18 12.31 -40.27
C HIS A 70 10.54 12.90 -41.54
N TYR A 71 9.24 13.23 -41.46
CA TYR A 71 8.51 13.80 -42.59
C TYR A 71 8.66 15.33 -42.68
N LEU A 72 8.69 16.04 -41.55
CA LEU A 72 8.76 17.51 -41.53
C LEU A 72 10.17 18.06 -41.78
N PHE A 73 11.22 17.41 -41.26
CA PHE A 73 12.57 17.98 -41.28
C PHE A 73 13.52 17.18 -42.20
N PRO A 74 13.99 17.76 -43.32
CA PRO A 74 14.88 17.05 -44.25
C PRO A 74 16.24 16.70 -43.62
N GLY A 75 16.70 17.45 -42.61
CA GLY A 75 17.90 17.13 -41.83
C GLY A 75 17.74 15.87 -40.98
N PHE A 76 16.59 15.71 -40.31
CA PHE A 76 16.29 14.53 -39.49
C PHE A 76 16.04 13.28 -40.34
N ARG A 77 15.55 13.46 -41.58
CA ARG A 77 15.36 12.37 -42.54
C ARG A 77 16.67 11.63 -42.85
N LYS A 78 17.77 12.37 -43.00
CA LYS A 78 19.12 11.87 -43.30
C LYS A 78 19.79 11.14 -42.12
N GLN A 79 19.25 11.25 -40.91
CA GLN A 79 19.79 10.57 -39.73
C GLN A 79 19.52 9.06 -39.77
N THR A 80 20.42 8.29 -39.14
CA THR A 80 20.38 6.82 -39.12
C THR A 80 19.12 6.28 -38.43
N LEU A 81 18.70 5.07 -38.80
CA LEU A 81 17.61 4.37 -38.13
C LEU A 81 17.95 4.07 -36.66
N ALA A 82 19.20 3.73 -36.37
CA ALA A 82 19.67 3.47 -35.02
C ALA A 82 19.49 4.70 -34.11
N PHE A 83 19.81 5.91 -34.60
CA PHE A 83 19.62 7.14 -33.84
C PHE A 83 18.14 7.40 -33.50
N LYS A 84 17.23 7.13 -34.45
CA LYS A 84 15.79 7.28 -34.24
C LYS A 84 15.26 6.28 -33.20
N ALA A 85 15.69 5.03 -33.29
CA ALA A 85 15.36 4.01 -32.30
C ALA A 85 15.88 4.38 -30.90
N PHE A 86 17.10 4.94 -30.82
CA PHE A 86 17.67 5.44 -29.58
C PHE A 86 16.80 6.53 -28.94
N LEU A 87 16.32 7.51 -29.72
CA LEU A 87 15.42 8.55 -29.21
C LEU A 87 14.11 7.99 -28.67
N VAL A 88 13.50 7.03 -29.37
CA VAL A 88 12.28 6.36 -28.89
C VAL A 88 12.55 5.60 -27.60
N SER A 89 13.65 4.83 -27.52
CA SER A 89 14.02 4.12 -26.29
C SER A 89 14.29 5.07 -25.12
N GLY A 90 14.90 6.24 -25.36
CA GLY A 90 15.10 7.26 -24.34
C GLY A 90 13.78 7.78 -23.78
N ALA A 91 12.81 8.05 -24.65
CA ALA A 91 11.45 8.42 -24.25
C ALA A 91 10.76 7.29 -23.46
N THR A 92 10.89 6.03 -23.89
CA THR A 92 10.36 4.86 -23.17
C THR A 92 10.91 4.75 -21.76
N ILE A 93 12.24 4.83 -21.60
CA ILE A 93 12.92 4.76 -20.30
C ILE A 93 12.47 5.92 -19.40
N PHE A 94 12.39 7.13 -19.96
CA PHE A 94 11.87 8.29 -19.24
C PHE A 94 10.45 8.05 -18.71
N GLY A 95 9.55 7.54 -19.56
CA GLY A 95 8.19 7.22 -19.14
C GLY A 95 8.10 6.13 -18.09
N LEU A 96 8.99 5.13 -18.16
CA LEU A 96 9.09 4.08 -17.16
C LEU A 96 9.44 4.63 -15.78
N VAL A 97 10.49 5.47 -15.71
CA VAL A 97 10.96 6.08 -14.45
C VAL A 97 9.91 7.03 -13.87
N VAL A 98 9.40 7.96 -14.68
CA VAL A 98 8.38 8.93 -14.21
C VAL A 98 7.08 8.23 -13.80
N GLY A 99 6.68 7.18 -14.52
CA GLY A 99 5.51 6.37 -14.17
C GLY A 99 5.67 5.66 -12.83
N ALA A 100 6.86 5.12 -12.55
CA ALA A 100 7.17 4.50 -11.26
C ALA A 100 7.18 5.53 -10.12
N ASP A 101 7.88 6.65 -10.30
CA ASP A 101 8.07 7.67 -9.26
C ASP A 101 6.75 8.34 -8.87
N THR A 102 5.87 8.59 -9.84
CA THR A 102 4.56 9.21 -9.57
C THR A 102 3.67 8.35 -8.67
N VAL A 103 3.76 7.02 -8.79
CA VAL A 103 3.00 6.12 -7.91
C VAL A 103 3.56 6.04 -6.51
N LEU A 104 4.89 6.00 -6.36
CA LEU A 104 5.52 6.00 -5.04
C LEU A 104 5.14 7.27 -4.26
N LEU A 105 5.23 8.43 -4.92
CA LEU A 105 4.82 9.71 -4.34
C LEU A 105 3.32 9.75 -4.02
N ASN A 106 2.47 9.23 -4.91
CA ASN A 106 1.03 9.24 -4.70
C ASN A 106 0.60 8.27 -3.59
N HIS A 107 1.26 7.13 -3.43
CA HIS A 107 0.98 6.20 -2.34
C HIS A 107 1.32 6.82 -0.98
N GLU A 108 2.51 7.42 -0.84
CA GLU A 108 2.90 8.12 0.38
C GLU A 108 2.02 9.35 0.68
N SER A 109 1.61 10.08 -0.37
CA SER A 109 0.70 11.21 -0.24
C SER A 109 -0.70 10.76 0.18
N GLN A 110 -1.20 9.65 -0.38
CA GLN A 110 -2.52 9.12 -0.04
C GLN A 110 -2.56 8.62 1.39
N GLU A 111 -1.60 7.82 1.83
CA GLU A 111 -1.55 7.33 3.22
C GLU A 111 -1.56 8.49 4.23
N ARG A 112 -0.74 9.52 4.00
CA ARG A 112 -0.73 10.72 4.85
C ARG A 112 -2.06 11.47 4.82
N SER A 113 -2.68 11.59 3.65
CA SER A 113 -3.95 12.30 3.49
C SER A 113 -5.11 11.58 4.17
N GLU A 114 -5.16 10.24 4.10
CA GLU A 114 -6.17 9.41 4.73
C GLU A 114 -6.03 9.45 6.25
N GLU A 115 -4.81 9.32 6.76
CA GLU A 115 -4.55 9.44 8.20
C GLU A 115 -4.96 10.83 8.72
N HIS A 116 -4.62 11.89 7.98
CA HIS A 116 -5.04 13.26 8.32
C HIS A 116 -6.56 13.44 8.26
N ALA A 117 -7.23 12.86 7.27
CA ALA A 117 -8.69 12.92 7.16
C ALA A 117 -9.38 12.22 8.32
N ILE A 118 -8.91 11.03 8.71
CA ILE A 118 -9.42 10.28 9.86
C ILE A 118 -9.20 11.07 11.14
N ARG A 119 -8.00 11.63 11.32
CA ARG A 119 -7.68 12.44 12.49
C ARG A 119 -8.53 13.71 12.57
N ASN A 120 -8.82 14.36 11.44
CA ASN A 120 -9.71 15.51 11.39
C ASN A 120 -11.17 15.15 11.69
N ARG A 121 -11.67 14.01 11.19
CA ARG A 121 -13.00 13.49 11.54
C ARG A 121 -13.10 13.20 13.04
N ALA A 122 -12.11 12.53 13.60
CA ALA A 122 -12.03 12.24 15.04
C ALA A 122 -12.07 13.53 15.87
N ARG A 123 -11.26 14.53 15.51
CA ARG A 123 -11.24 15.84 16.19
C ARG A 123 -12.58 16.54 16.13
N LEU A 124 -13.27 16.49 14.98
CA LEU A 124 -14.57 17.13 14.80
C LEU A 124 -15.65 16.45 15.63
N GLU A 125 -15.70 15.11 15.63
CA GLU A 125 -16.70 14.35 16.40
C GLU A 125 -16.45 14.41 17.92
N LEU A 126 -15.19 14.29 18.36
CA LEU A 126 -14.82 14.45 19.77
C LEU A 126 -15.10 15.88 20.24
N GLY A 127 -14.79 16.89 19.42
CA GLY A 127 -15.11 18.28 19.70
C GLY A 127 -16.62 18.54 19.83
N ARG A 128 -17.45 17.90 18.99
CA ARG A 128 -18.92 17.95 19.13
C ARG A 128 -19.42 17.30 20.42
N LYS A 129 -18.72 16.29 20.93
CA LYS A 129 -18.98 15.65 22.23
C LYS A 129 -18.39 16.42 23.41
N GLY A 130 -17.67 17.54 23.17
CA GLY A 130 -17.00 18.32 24.21
C GLY A 130 -15.75 17.66 24.79
N ILE A 131 -15.23 16.62 24.12
CA ILE A 131 -14.06 15.84 24.56
C ILE A 131 -12.80 16.42 23.90
N VAL A 132 -11.75 16.61 24.69
CA VAL A 132 -10.45 17.02 24.17
C VAL A 132 -9.86 15.89 23.34
N ALA A 133 -9.58 16.17 22.07
CA ALA A 133 -9.01 15.22 21.12
C ALA A 133 -7.53 14.92 21.44
N SER A 134 -7.30 14.13 22.48
CA SER A 134 -6.01 13.52 22.79
C SER A 134 -5.77 12.27 21.92
N GLU A 135 -4.51 11.86 21.75
CA GLU A 135 -4.18 10.63 20.99
C GLU A 135 -4.91 9.39 21.55
N ALA A 136 -5.08 9.30 22.87
CA ALA A 136 -5.81 8.20 23.51
C ALA A 136 -7.31 8.21 23.16
N GLU A 137 -7.94 9.39 23.09
CA GLU A 137 -9.35 9.53 22.72
C GLU A 137 -9.58 9.31 21.21
N ILE A 138 -8.63 9.73 20.37
CA ILE A 138 -8.66 9.44 18.92
C ILE A 138 -8.57 7.93 18.68
N GLU A 139 -7.72 7.22 19.43
CA GLU A 139 -7.59 5.76 19.30
C GLU A 139 -8.87 5.03 19.77
N LYS A 140 -9.45 5.44 20.90
CA LYS A 140 -10.76 4.91 21.35
C LYS A 140 -11.85 5.14 20.31
N TRP A 141 -11.91 6.34 19.74
CA TRP A 141 -12.87 6.67 18.69
C TRP A 141 -12.67 5.78 17.45
N LYS A 142 -11.42 5.55 17.01
CA LYS A 142 -11.12 4.62 15.90
C LYS A 142 -11.61 3.20 16.18
N GLU A 143 -11.43 2.71 17.42
CA GLU A 143 -11.89 1.38 17.82
C GLU A 143 -13.42 1.30 17.84
N GLU A 144 -14.10 2.32 18.35
CA GLU A 144 -15.56 2.41 18.40
C GLU A 144 -16.15 2.42 16.98
N VAL A 145 -15.64 3.28 16.10
CA VAL A 145 -16.06 3.34 14.68
C VAL A 145 -15.82 2.00 13.97
N ARG A 146 -14.67 1.36 14.21
CA ARG A 146 -14.36 0.04 13.64
C ARG A 146 -15.37 -1.02 14.12
N ARG A 147 -15.69 -1.01 15.42
CA ARG A 147 -16.65 -1.96 16.02
C ARG A 147 -18.05 -1.77 15.45
N GLU A 148 -18.51 -0.52 15.35
CA GLU A 148 -19.80 -0.20 14.73
C GLU A 148 -19.87 -0.64 13.27
N TYR A 149 -18.81 -0.44 12.51
CA TYR A 149 -18.73 -0.88 11.12
C TYR A 149 -18.92 -2.40 10.98
N TYR A 150 -18.16 -3.19 11.74
CA TYR A 150 -18.30 -4.65 11.70
C TYR A 150 -19.69 -5.12 12.15
N ALA A 151 -20.26 -4.50 13.19
CA ALA A 151 -21.61 -4.82 13.64
C ALA A 151 -22.69 -4.47 12.60
N ARG A 152 -22.50 -3.42 11.78
CA ARG A 152 -23.40 -3.08 10.66
C ARG A 152 -23.29 -4.11 9.53
N VAL A 153 -22.07 -4.45 9.12
CA VAL A 153 -21.84 -5.46 8.08
C VAL A 153 -22.47 -6.80 8.47
N GLU A 154 -22.27 -7.26 9.71
CA GLU A 154 -22.86 -8.50 10.19
C GLU A 154 -24.40 -8.47 10.21
N ARG A 155 -25.00 -7.32 10.55
CA ARG A 155 -26.47 -7.15 10.49
C ARG A 155 -26.97 -7.22 9.05
N GLU A 156 -26.30 -6.53 8.13
CA GLU A 156 -26.65 -6.55 6.71
C GLU A 156 -26.51 -7.95 6.10
N GLU A 157 -25.46 -8.70 6.47
CA GLU A 157 -25.28 -10.09 6.05
C GLU A 157 -26.41 -10.99 6.57
N ARG A 158 -26.74 -10.89 7.87
CA ARG A 158 -27.87 -11.63 8.47
C ARG A 158 -29.22 -11.27 7.83
N GLU A 159 -29.43 -10.01 7.45
CA GLU A 159 -30.64 -9.57 6.76
C GLU A 159 -30.70 -10.07 5.31
N ARG A 160 -29.58 -10.09 4.60
CA ARG A 160 -29.46 -10.69 3.26
C ARG A 160 -29.71 -12.20 3.28
N GLU A 161 -29.27 -12.90 4.31
CA GLU A 161 -29.55 -14.33 4.50
C GLU A 161 -31.01 -14.61 4.86
N ARG A 162 -31.69 -13.69 5.58
CA ARG A 162 -33.11 -13.82 5.93
C ARG A 162 -34.07 -13.52 4.78
N ARG A 163 -33.71 -12.62 3.86
CA ARG A 163 -34.53 -12.26 2.69
C ARG A 163 -34.97 -13.45 1.79
N PRO A 164 -34.11 -14.39 1.38
CA PRO A 164 -34.53 -15.53 0.54
C PRO A 164 -35.44 -16.53 1.26
N ALA A 165 -35.39 -16.61 2.60
CA ALA A 165 -36.30 -17.46 3.39
C ALA A 165 -37.71 -16.84 3.55
N ALA A 166 -37.81 -15.50 3.53
CA ALA A 166 -39.09 -14.80 3.55
C ALA A 166 -39.81 -14.88 2.19
N GLU A 167 -39.09 -14.73 1.07
CA GLU A 167 -39.69 -14.77 -0.28
C GLU A 167 -40.15 -16.18 -0.70
N SER A 168 -39.50 -17.25 -0.20
CA SER A 168 -39.92 -18.64 -0.43
C SER A 168 -41.12 -19.08 0.44
N SER A 169 -41.35 -18.43 1.59
CA SER A 169 -42.50 -18.72 2.46
C SER A 169 -43.77 -17.95 2.08
N THR A 170 -43.64 -16.79 1.42
CA THR A 170 -44.82 -16.02 0.95
C THR A 170 -45.44 -16.60 -0.33
N SER A 171 -44.64 -17.25 -1.19
CA SER A 171 -45.12 -17.88 -2.44
C SER A 171 -45.85 -19.23 -2.23
N SER A 172 -45.70 -19.87 -1.07
CA SER A 172 -46.35 -21.15 -0.75
C SER A 172 -47.72 -21.01 -0.07
N SER A 173 -48.09 -19.82 0.43
CA SER A 173 -49.39 -19.57 1.11
C SER A 173 -50.46 -18.93 0.21
N SER A 174 -50.25 -18.86 -1.11
CA SER A 174 -51.19 -18.25 -2.07
C SER A 174 -51.80 -19.23 -3.10
N ASN A 175 -51.77 -20.55 -2.82
CA ASN A 175 -52.46 -21.58 -3.60
C ASN A 175 -53.53 -22.28 -2.76
#